data_AF-A0A6P2FC63-F1
#
_entry.id   AF-A0A6P2FC63-F1
#
_cell.length_a   1.000
_cell.length_b   1.000
_cell.length_c   1.000
_cell.angle_alpha   90.00
_cell.angle_beta   90.00
_cell.angle_gamma   90.00
#
_symmetry.space_group_name_H-M   'P 1'
#
loop_
_entity.id
_entity.type
_entity.pdbx_description
1 polymer ?
#
loop_
_entity_poly.entity_id
_entity_poly.type
_entity_poly.pdbx_seq_one_letter_code
_entity_poly.pdbx_strand_id
1 'polypeptide(L)'
;MQNTMNLLDAALSQQPAPYWHERLKLSRNALHTAKTRGHLSPAIAGALAEELGEDARDWIVVAALESERDSACKTRMIKRIASVTKR
;
A
#
# COMPACT_ATOMS: atom_id res chain seq x y z
N MET A 1 -6.51 -8.70 7.69
CA MET A 1 -5.52 -7.67 8.08
C MET A 1 -5.42 -6.71 6.91
N GLN A 2 -5.43 -5.41 7.14
CA GLN A 2 -5.27 -4.42 6.09
C GLN A 2 -3.85 -4.58 5.52
N ASN A 3 -3.75 -4.81 4.21
CA ASN A 3 -2.48 -4.98 3.50
C ASN A 3 -2.53 -4.18 2.19
N THR A 4 -1.37 -3.82 1.64
CA THR A 4 -1.33 -2.93 0.46
C THR A 4 -1.89 -3.58 -0.81
N MET A 5 -1.95 -4.91 -0.87
CA MET A 5 -2.58 -5.62 -1.98
C MET A 5 -4.10 -5.44 -1.97
N ASN A 6 -4.73 -5.41 -0.80
CA ASN A 6 -6.14 -5.10 -0.67
C ASN A 6 -6.43 -3.65 -1.12
N LEU A 7 -5.52 -2.70 -0.84
CA LEU A 7 -5.63 -1.34 -1.35
C LEU A 7 -5.57 -1.31 -2.88
N LEU A 8 -4.63 -2.06 -3.46
CA LEU A 8 -4.51 -2.18 -4.90
C LEU A 8 -5.76 -2.81 -5.52
N ASP A 9 -6.30 -3.87 -4.93
CA ASP A 9 -7.51 -4.53 -5.41
C ASP A 9 -8.73 -3.60 -5.31
N ALA A 10 -8.85 -2.82 -4.23
CA ALA A 10 -9.87 -1.79 -4.08
C ALA A 10 -9.76 -0.74 -5.20
N ALA A 11 -8.55 -0.24 -5.47
CA ALA A 11 -8.31 0.69 -6.58
C ALA A 11 -8.70 0.09 -7.94
N LEU A 12 -8.31 -1.16 -8.18
CA LEU A 12 -8.58 -1.86 -9.44
C LEU A 12 -10.05 -2.20 -9.65
N SER A 13 -10.83 -2.27 -8.57
CA SER A 13 -12.30 -2.42 -8.67
C SER A 13 -13.01 -1.13 -9.10
N GLN A 14 -12.42 0.04 -8.85
CA GLN A 14 -12.98 1.33 -9.28
C GLN A 14 -12.52 1.72 -10.68
N GLN A 15 -11.24 1.52 -11.00
CA GLN A 15 -10.63 1.91 -12.27
C GLN A 15 -9.55 0.92 -12.70
N PRO A 16 -9.35 0.68 -14.00
CA PRO A 16 -8.37 -0.28 -14.48
C PRO A 16 -6.93 0.19 -14.28
N ALA A 17 -5.96 -0.74 -14.28
CA ALA A 17 -4.55 -0.41 -14.05
C ALA A 17 -3.98 0.73 -14.93
N PRO A 18 -4.29 0.84 -16.25
CA PRO A 18 -3.81 1.95 -17.08
C PRO A 18 -4.23 3.33 -16.56
N TYR A 19 -5.45 3.45 -16.04
CA TYR A 19 -5.93 4.69 -15.43
C TYR A 19 -5.02 5.09 -14.26
N TRP A 20 -4.71 4.16 -13.37
CA TRP A 20 -3.84 4.42 -12.22
C TRP A 20 -2.40 4.71 -12.61
N HIS A 21 -1.88 4.09 -13.67
CA HIS A 21 -0.55 4.42 -14.20
C HIS A 21 -0.48 5.88 -14.66
N GLU A 22 -1.49 6.36 -15.37
CA GLU A 22 -1.55 7.75 -15.84
C GLU A 22 -1.82 8.72 -14.69
N ARG A 23 -2.83 8.41 -13.86
CA ARG A 23 -3.26 9.25 -12.73
C ARG A 23 -2.13 9.50 -11.74
N LEU A 24 -1.39 8.45 -11.39
CA LEU A 24 -0.29 8.49 -10.42
C LEU A 24 1.08 8.71 -11.08
N LYS A 25 1.12 8.93 -12.40
CA LYS A 25 2.36 9.14 -13.18
C LYS A 25 3.39 8.02 -12.98
N LEU A 26 2.92 6.78 -12.92
CA LEU A 26 3.76 5.60 -12.73
C LEU A 26 4.26 5.06 -14.05
N SER A 27 5.40 4.37 -14.02
CA SER A 27 5.80 3.55 -15.16
C SER A 27 4.76 2.44 -15.41
N ARG A 28 4.61 2.01 -16.67
CA ARG A 28 3.65 0.96 -17.08
C ARG A 28 3.84 -0.37 -16.34
N ASN A 29 5.02 -0.60 -15.77
CA ASN A 29 5.34 -1.83 -15.06
C ASN A 29 5.19 -1.72 -13.55
N ALA A 30 5.00 -0.52 -12.98
CA ALA A 30 5.05 -0.30 -11.53
C ALA A 30 4.07 -1.19 -10.75
N LEU A 31 2.79 -1.18 -11.14
CA LEU A 31 1.75 -2.00 -10.50
C LEU A 31 1.96 -3.50 -10.76
N HIS A 32 2.44 -3.88 -11.94
CA HIS A 32 2.78 -5.27 -12.24
C HIS A 32 3.91 -5.78 -11.33
N THR A 33 5.00 -5.01 -11.21
CA THR A 33 6.11 -5.31 -10.31
C THR A 33 5.67 -5.40 -8.85
N ALA A 34 4.77 -4.51 -8.40
CA ALA A 34 4.21 -4.56 -7.06
C ALA A 34 3.42 -5.86 -6.82
N LYS A 35 2.57 -6.27 -7.77
CA LYS A 35 1.86 -7.57 -7.74
C LYS A 35 2.82 -8.75 -7.63
N THR A 36 3.90 -8.75 -8.44
CA THR A 36 4.91 -9.81 -8.39
C THR A 36 5.63 -9.86 -7.03
N ARG A 37 5.86 -8.70 -6.39
CA ARG A 37 6.47 -8.62 -5.05
C ARG A 37 5.49 -8.89 -3.90
N GLY A 38 4.19 -8.88 -4.18
CA GLY A 38 3.13 -9.08 -3.18
C GLY A 38 2.90 -7.88 -2.25
N HIS A 39 3.43 -6.70 -2.56
CA HIS A 39 3.22 -5.47 -1.80
C HIS A 39 3.48 -4.22 -2.66
N LEU A 40 2.83 -3.11 -2.32
CA LEU A 40 3.11 -1.79 -2.88
C LEU A 40 4.32 -1.14 -2.21
N SER A 41 5.01 -0.23 -2.91
CA SER A 41 5.97 0.66 -2.26
C SER A 41 5.23 1.71 -1.43
N PRO A 42 5.87 2.30 -0.40
CA PRO A 42 5.23 3.33 0.42
C PRO A 42 4.69 4.51 -0.39
N ALA A 43 5.42 4.96 -1.42
CA ALA A 43 4.99 6.05 -2.28
C ALA A 43 3.72 5.69 -3.09
N ILE A 44 3.63 4.48 -3.65
CA ILE A 44 2.46 4.05 -4.43
C ILE A 44 1.26 3.84 -3.49
N ALA A 45 1.48 3.25 -2.31
CA ALA A 45 0.42 3.03 -1.33
C ALA A 45 -0.18 4.36 -0.83
N GLY A 46 0.66 5.34 -0.48
CA GLY A 46 0.20 6.67 -0.07
C GLY A 46 -0.59 7.36 -1.18
N ALA A 47 -0.08 7.37 -2.40
CA ALA A 47 -0.74 8.03 -3.52
C ALA A 47 -2.09 7.35 -3.90
N LEU A 48 -2.16 6.02 -3.86
CA LEU A 48 -3.43 5.31 -4.06
C LEU A 48 -4.42 5.59 -2.94
N ALA A 49 -3.96 5.64 -1.68
CA ALA A 49 -4.82 5.95 -0.54
C ALA A 49 -5.46 7.33 -0.66
N GLU A 50 -4.70 8.36 -1.04
CA GLU A 50 -5.24 9.71 -1.28
C GLU A 50 -6.37 9.71 -2.31
N GLU A 51 -6.16 9.01 -3.44
CA GLU A 51 -7.18 8.93 -4.49
C GLU A 51 -8.42 8.14 -4.07
N LEU A 52 -8.29 7.23 -3.10
CA LEU A 52 -9.40 6.44 -2.56
C LEU A 52 -10.06 7.11 -1.34
N GLY A 53 -9.58 8.28 -0.90
CA GLY A 53 -10.10 8.99 0.27
C GLY A 53 -9.68 8.38 1.61
N GLU A 54 -8.63 7.56 1.62
CA GLU A 54 -8.04 6.93 2.80
C GLU A 54 -6.85 7.75 3.35
N ASP A 55 -6.43 7.49 4.59
CA ASP A 55 -5.26 8.17 5.17
C ASP A 55 -3.96 7.67 4.54
N ALA A 56 -3.31 8.54 3.75
CA ALA A 56 -2.05 8.25 3.07
C ALA A 56 -0.92 7.86 4.03
N ARG A 57 -0.85 8.50 5.21
CA ARG A 57 0.21 8.24 6.20
C ARG A 57 0.11 6.82 6.73
N ASP A 58 -1.10 6.36 7.02
CA ASP A 58 -1.32 5.01 7.53
C ASP A 58 -0.94 3.96 6.47
N TRP A 59 -1.31 4.19 5.21
CA TRP A 59 -0.95 3.29 4.12
C TRP A 59 0.54 3.28 3.77
N ILE A 60 1.23 4.42 3.89
CA ILE A 60 2.71 4.51 3.80
C ILE A 60 3.35 3.62 4.89
N VAL A 61 2.85 3.71 6.12
CA VAL A 61 3.37 2.94 7.26
C VAL A 61 3.13 1.44 7.06
N VAL A 62 1.94 1.04 6.60
CA VAL A 62 1.62 -0.37 6.30
C VAL A 62 2.57 -0.90 5.21
N ALA A 63 2.73 -0.17 4.11
CA ALA A 63 3.63 -0.55 3.02
C ALA A 63 5.09 -0.68 3.45
N ALA A 64 5.57 0.25 4.28
CA ALA A 64 6.93 0.20 4.80
C ALA A 64 7.16 -1.09 5.60
N LEU A 65 6.22 -1.44 6.50
CA LEU A 65 6.32 -2.67 7.28
C LEU A 65 6.21 -3.94 6.44
N GLU A 66 5.41 -3.96 5.38
CA GLU A 66 5.33 -5.11 4.47
C GLU A 66 6.67 -5.36 3.75
N SER A 67 7.37 -4.30 3.37
CA SER A 67 8.68 -4.38 2.71
C SER A 67 9.84 -4.72 3.66
N GLU A 68 9.64 -4.56 4.96
CA GLU A 68 10.65 -4.83 5.97
C GLU A 68 10.89 -6.33 6.16
N ARG A 69 12.15 -6.69 6.41
CA ARG A 69 12.54 -8.08 6.72
C ARG A 69 11.95 -8.50 8.06
N ASP A 70 11.65 -9.78 8.17
CA ASP A 70 11.13 -10.33 9.41
C ASP A 70 12.16 -10.20 10.54
N SER A 71 11.70 -9.57 11.63
CA SER A 71 12.51 -9.28 12.81
C SER A 71 11.60 -9.08 14.02
N ALA A 72 12.18 -9.22 15.21
CA ALA A 72 11.47 -8.87 16.44
C ALA A 72 11.02 -7.40 16.47
N CYS A 73 11.77 -6.52 15.79
CA CYS A 73 11.43 -5.10 15.64
C CYS A 73 10.15 -4.93 14.82
N LYS A 74 10.07 -5.55 13.63
CA LYS A 74 8.88 -5.55 12.76
C LYS A 74 7.66 -6.09 13.49
N THR A 75 7.78 -7.23 14.17
CA THR A 75 6.67 -7.82 14.95
C THR A 75 6.15 -6.88 16.04
N ARG A 76 7.04 -6.21 16.78
CA ARG A 76 6.66 -5.20 17.78
C ARG A 76 5.97 -4.00 17.13
N MET A 77 6.47 -3.54 15.99
CA MET A 77 5.93 -2.38 15.29
C MET A 77 4.55 -2.65 14.70
N ILE A 78 4.33 -3.81 14.07
CA ILE A 78 3.02 -4.25 13.57
C ILE A 78 1.98 -4.24 14.69
N LYS A 79 2.31 -4.79 15.87
CA LYS A 79 1.41 -4.79 17.03
C LYS A 79 1.04 -3.38 17.48
N ARG A 80 2.01 -2.44 17.45
CA ARG A 80 1.77 -1.05 17.84
C ARG A 80 0.88 -0.33 16.84
N ILE A 81 1.15 -0.47 15.53
CA ILE A 81 0.33 0.18 14.51
C ILE A 81 -1.08 -0.37 14.49
N ALA A 82 -1.29 -1.68 14.59
CA ALA A 82 -2.62 -2.27 14.67
C ALA A 82 -3.47 -1.75 15.86
N SER A 83 -2.83 -1.18 16.89
CA SER A 83 -3.51 -0.51 18.00
C SER A 83 -3.82 0.97 17.77
N VAL A 84 -3.12 1.61 16.82
CA VAL A 84 -3.22 3.04 16.47
C VAL A 84 -4.20 3.25 15.32
N THR A 85 -4.16 2.42 14.27
CA THR A 85 -5.08 2.50 13.10
C THR A 85 -6.52 2.06 13.41
N LYS A 86 -6.82 1.60 14.62
CA LYS A 86 -8.17 1.22 15.07
C LYS A 86 -8.96 2.37 15.73
N ARG A 87 -8.42 3.58 15.78
CA ARG A 87 -9.05 4.73 16.43
C ARG A 87 -9.69 5.67 15.43
#